data_AF-A0A5J4PVJ0-F1
#
_entry.id   AF-A0A5J4PVJ0-F1
#
_cell.length_a   1.000
_cell.length_b   1.000
_cell.length_c   1.000
_cell.angle_alpha   90.00
_cell.angle_beta   90.00
_cell.angle_gamma   90.00
#
_symmetry.space_group_name_H-M   'P 1'
#
loop_
_entity.id
_entity.type
_entity.pdbx_description
1 polymer ?
#
loop_
_entity_poly.entity_id
_entity_poly.type
_entity_poly.pdbx_seq_one_letter_code
_entity_poly.pdbx_strand_id
1 'polypeptide(L)'
;MHNRFYVSIFLLLMALTGMTFGIEWYAKGLYRIASGGKEIALNTEQSDSTNIRLATDPMLAVDSVFEMMIDKYPQAASIYINLPDTANPLSVIRATIYPEKGISYNREGYVFDRYTMEEIKSKELYNGRYQDADFAGKLFRAIYDLHIGSFWGTPGRILYIIAALLGATFPITGLYMWYKRSRRKKMDTSLYA
;
A
#
# COMPACT_ATOMS: atom_id res chain seq x y z
N MET A 1 15.86 -25.41 -20.10
CA MET A 1 15.07 -24.16 -20.20
C MET A 1 13.81 -24.15 -19.31
N HIS A 2 13.65 -25.10 -18.37
CA HIS A 2 12.41 -25.32 -17.61
C HIS A 2 12.30 -24.44 -16.32
N ASN A 3 13.41 -24.03 -15.72
CA ASN A 3 13.39 -23.40 -14.37
C ASN A 3 13.09 -21.89 -14.35
N ARG A 4 13.02 -21.22 -15.51
CA ARG A 4 12.81 -19.76 -15.58
C ARG A 4 11.33 -19.34 -15.48
N PHE A 5 10.40 -20.26 -15.74
CA PHE A 5 8.96 -19.99 -15.73
C PHE A 5 8.41 -19.80 -14.30
N TYR A 6 9.07 -20.39 -13.31
CA TYR A 6 8.65 -20.28 -11.91
C TYR A 6 8.92 -18.91 -11.29
N VAL A 7 9.92 -18.17 -11.78
CA VAL A 7 10.22 -16.81 -11.28
C VAL A 7 9.28 -15.77 -11.90
N SER A 8 8.85 -16.00 -13.15
CA SER A 8 7.97 -15.06 -13.86
C SER A 8 6.60 -14.89 -13.21
N ILE A 9 6.08 -15.90 -12.49
CA ILE A 9 4.81 -15.74 -11.78
C ILE A 9 4.93 -14.71 -10.64
N PHE A 10 6.02 -14.75 -9.87
CA PHE A 10 6.27 -13.78 -8.79
C PHE A 10 6.51 -12.39 -9.35
N LEU A 11 7.28 -12.28 -10.43
CA LEU A 11 7.50 -11.01 -11.13
C LEU A 11 6.20 -10.44 -11.70
N LEU A 12 5.33 -11.29 -12.25
CA LEU A 12 4.03 -10.88 -12.76
C LEU A 12 3.12 -10.39 -11.63
N LEU A 13 3.03 -11.12 -10.51
CA LEU A 13 2.26 -10.69 -9.35
C LEU A 13 2.75 -9.36 -8.80
N MET A 14 4.08 -9.19 -8.67
CA MET A 14 4.70 -7.94 -8.22
C MET A 14 4.41 -6.79 -9.20
N ALA A 15 4.46 -7.03 -10.51
CA ALA A 15 4.15 -6.02 -11.52
C ALA A 15 2.67 -5.61 -11.50
N LEU A 16 1.75 -6.58 -11.47
CA LEU A 16 0.30 -6.33 -11.43
C LEU A 16 -0.10 -5.56 -10.17
N THR A 17 0.40 -5.98 -9.00
CA THR A 17 0.15 -5.28 -7.72
C THR A 17 0.85 -3.93 -7.66
N GLY A 18 2.04 -3.79 -8.24
CA GLY A 18 2.79 -2.53 -8.25
C GLY A 18 2.11 -1.44 -9.09
N MET A 19 1.46 -1.83 -10.19
CA MET A 19 0.73 -0.89 -11.06
C MET A 19 -0.40 -0.16 -10.33
N THR A 20 -1.00 -0.74 -9.29
CA THR A 20 -2.06 -0.03 -8.55
C THR A 20 -1.56 1.16 -7.75
N PHE A 21 -0.25 1.23 -7.44
CA PHE A 21 0.32 2.38 -6.72
C PHE A 21 0.69 3.53 -7.65
N GLY A 22 1.08 3.24 -8.89
CA GLY A 22 1.59 4.24 -9.84
C GLY A 22 0.64 4.61 -10.98
N ILE A 23 -0.38 3.79 -11.24
CA ILE A 23 -1.24 3.92 -12.42
C ILE A 23 -2.71 4.02 -11.99
N GLU A 24 -3.21 5.25 -11.91
CA GLU A 24 -4.55 5.55 -11.39
C GLU A 24 -5.67 4.84 -12.17
N TRP A 25 -5.61 4.85 -13.51
CA TRP A 25 -6.64 4.18 -14.32
C TRP A 25 -6.67 2.67 -14.09
N TYR A 26 -5.51 2.06 -13.84
CA TYR A 26 -5.39 0.63 -13.57
C TYR A 26 -5.96 0.31 -12.19
N ALA A 27 -5.63 1.10 -11.17
CA ALA A 27 -6.18 0.95 -9.83
C ALA A 27 -7.71 1.10 -9.83
N LYS A 28 -8.24 2.17 -10.45
CA LYS A 28 -9.70 2.38 -10.56
C LYS A 28 -10.38 1.28 -11.36
N GLY A 29 -9.79 0.84 -12.46
CA GLY A 29 -10.32 -0.25 -13.29
C GLY A 29 -10.36 -1.57 -12.53
N LEU A 30 -9.28 -1.94 -11.85
CA LEU A 30 -9.21 -3.15 -11.03
C LEU A 30 -10.23 -3.11 -9.89
N TYR A 31 -10.35 -1.97 -9.20
CA TYR A 31 -11.33 -1.81 -8.13
C TYR A 31 -12.76 -1.96 -8.67
N ARG A 32 -13.07 -1.31 -9.81
CA ARG A 32 -14.38 -1.39 -10.43
C ARG A 32 -14.76 -2.80 -10.84
N ILE A 33 -13.81 -3.57 -11.39
CA ILE A 33 -14.02 -4.98 -11.73
C ILE A 33 -14.26 -5.80 -10.45
N ALA A 34 -13.39 -5.65 -9.45
CA ALA A 34 -13.47 -6.42 -8.20
C ALA A 34 -14.72 -6.11 -7.36
N SER A 35 -15.22 -4.88 -7.44
CA SER A 35 -16.38 -4.40 -6.67
C SER A 35 -17.72 -4.58 -7.39
N GLY A 36 -17.73 -5.10 -8.61
CA GLY A 36 -18.95 -5.23 -9.42
C GLY A 36 -19.49 -3.90 -9.95
N GLY A 37 -18.62 -2.92 -10.17
CA GLY A 37 -18.95 -1.64 -10.82
C GLY A 37 -18.84 -0.41 -9.93
N LYS A 38 -18.46 -0.54 -8.65
CA LYS A 38 -18.32 0.60 -7.73
C LYS A 38 -17.04 1.39 -8.00
N GLU A 39 -17.05 2.64 -7.58
CA GLU A 39 -15.85 3.49 -7.58
C GLU A 39 -15.11 3.39 -6.26
N ILE A 40 -13.79 3.59 -6.32
CA ILE A 40 -12.93 3.62 -5.15
C ILE A 40 -13.20 4.91 -4.36
N ALA A 41 -13.55 4.77 -3.08
CA ALA A 41 -13.71 5.91 -2.19
C ALA A 41 -12.35 6.30 -1.62
N LEU A 42 -11.77 7.39 -2.15
CA LEU A 42 -10.49 7.98 -1.70
C LEU A 42 -10.69 9.34 -1.03
N ASN A 43 -11.87 9.57 -0.45
CA ASN A 43 -12.19 10.85 0.17
C ASN A 43 -11.25 11.13 1.34
N THR A 44 -10.86 12.40 1.48
CA THR A 44 -10.06 12.85 2.61
C THR A 44 -11.00 13.38 3.68
N GLU A 45 -11.04 12.67 4.80
CA GLU A 45 -11.84 13.08 5.95
C GLU A 45 -11.26 14.36 6.56
N GLN A 46 -12.17 15.24 7.00
CA GLN A 46 -11.84 16.55 7.54
C GLN A 46 -12.45 16.72 8.92
N SER A 47 -11.69 17.35 9.81
CA SER A 47 -12.24 17.81 11.09
C SER A 47 -13.17 18.99 10.89
N ASP A 48 -14.10 19.17 11.81
CA ASP A 48 -15.03 20.28 11.84
C ASP A 48 -14.37 21.52 12.48
N SER A 49 -13.93 22.46 11.64
CA SER A 49 -13.31 23.71 12.10
C SER A 49 -14.25 24.61 12.89
N THR A 50 -15.57 24.39 12.86
CA THR A 50 -16.51 25.14 13.72
C THR A 50 -16.35 24.78 15.20
N ASN A 51 -15.73 23.63 15.49
CA ASN A 51 -15.40 23.19 16.84
C ASN A 51 -14.06 23.69 17.36
N ILE A 52 -13.40 24.64 16.68
CA ILE A 52 -12.10 25.20 17.11
C ILE A 52 -12.11 25.77 18.53
N ARG A 53 -13.28 26.17 19.06
CA ARG A 53 -13.46 26.59 20.46
C ARG A 53 -13.22 25.47 21.48
N LEU A 54 -13.34 24.22 21.06
CA LEU A 54 -13.05 23.01 21.85
C LEU A 54 -11.59 22.59 21.68
N ALA A 55 -10.80 23.30 20.87
CA ALA A 55 -9.40 22.98 20.64
C ALA A 55 -8.64 22.95 21.97
N THR A 56 -8.02 21.81 22.22
CA THR A 56 -6.99 21.64 23.25
C THR A 56 -5.61 21.62 22.59
N ASP A 57 -4.57 21.45 23.40
CA ASP A 57 -3.25 21.17 22.89
C ASP A 57 -3.30 19.94 21.93
N PRO A 58 -2.80 20.05 20.69
CA PRO A 58 -2.88 18.95 19.73
C PRO A 58 -2.23 17.64 20.21
N MET A 59 -1.22 17.72 21.08
CA MET A 59 -0.58 16.53 21.65
C MET A 59 -1.51 15.88 22.68
N LEU A 60 -2.17 16.66 23.53
CA LEU A 60 -3.15 16.11 24.49
C LEU A 60 -4.33 15.42 23.79
N ALA A 61 -4.80 15.97 22.67
CA ALA A 61 -5.85 15.34 21.87
C ALA A 61 -5.36 13.99 21.27
N VAL A 62 -4.13 13.97 20.76
CA VAL A 62 -3.48 12.76 20.25
C VAL A 62 -3.29 11.71 21.34
N ASP A 63 -2.82 12.12 22.53
CA ASP A 63 -2.63 11.24 23.69
C ASP A 63 -3.96 10.64 24.14
N SER A 64 -5.03 11.44 24.18
CA SER A 64 -6.37 10.98 24.54
C SER A 64 -6.89 9.92 23.56
N VAL A 65 -6.69 10.15 22.25
CA VAL A 65 -7.03 9.15 21.21
C VAL A 65 -6.15 7.91 21.35
N PHE A 66 -4.86 8.07 21.68
CA PHE A 66 -3.94 6.95 21.88
C PHE A 66 -4.36 6.04 23.02
N GLU A 67 -4.64 6.61 24.20
CA GLU A 67 -5.11 5.88 25.37
C GLU A 67 -6.42 5.15 25.07
N MET A 68 -7.38 5.83 24.44
CA MET A 68 -8.65 5.23 24.01
C MET A 68 -8.43 4.02 23.08
N MET A 69 -7.50 4.13 22.13
CA MET A 69 -7.23 3.05 21.18
C MET A 69 -6.46 1.88 21.81
N ILE A 70 -5.57 2.14 22.77
CA ILE A 70 -4.92 1.07 23.57
C ILE A 70 -5.98 0.29 24.35
N ASP A 71 -6.88 0.98 25.05
CA ASP A 71 -7.92 0.35 25.85
C ASP A 71 -8.90 -0.46 24.99
N LYS A 72 -9.21 0.04 23.80
CA LYS A 72 -10.11 -0.63 22.84
C LYS A 72 -9.44 -1.82 22.14
N TYR A 73 -8.12 -1.80 21.94
CA TYR A 73 -7.36 -2.83 21.23
C TYR A 73 -6.14 -3.34 22.03
N PRO A 74 -6.35 -3.92 23.23
CA PRO A 74 -5.25 -4.32 24.11
C PRO A 74 -4.40 -5.48 23.53
N GLN A 75 -4.93 -6.19 22.53
CA GLN A 75 -4.28 -7.32 21.85
C GLN A 75 -3.63 -6.91 20.51
N ALA A 76 -3.68 -5.64 20.13
CA ALA A 76 -3.05 -5.20 18.88
C ALA A 76 -1.53 -5.35 18.96
N ALA A 77 -0.92 -5.82 17.87
CA ALA A 77 0.53 -5.92 17.76
C ALA A 77 1.20 -4.54 17.71
N SER A 78 0.55 -3.56 17.08
CA SER A 78 0.97 -2.17 17.11
C SER A 78 -0.17 -1.19 16.79
N ILE A 79 -0.03 0.02 17.31
CA ILE A 79 -0.92 1.16 17.07
C ILE A 79 -0.05 2.31 16.56
N TYR A 80 -0.43 2.89 15.43
CA TYR A 80 0.22 4.06 14.87
C TYR A 80 -0.76 5.22 14.90
N ILE A 81 -0.30 6.39 15.36
CA ILE A 81 -1.09 7.62 15.30
C ILE A 81 -0.36 8.65 14.46
N ASN A 82 -1.10 9.28 13.56
CA ASN A 82 -0.63 10.42 12.78
C ASN A 82 -1.14 11.69 13.44
N LEU A 83 -0.20 12.60 13.72
CA LEU A 83 -0.54 13.90 14.29
C LEU A 83 -1.27 14.77 13.25
N PRO A 84 -2.24 15.57 13.70
CA PRO A 84 -2.91 16.52 12.84
C PRO A 84 -1.94 17.64 12.47
N ASP A 85 -1.93 18.05 11.20
CA ASP A 85 -1.21 19.25 10.76
C ASP A 85 -1.78 20.47 11.47
N THR A 86 -0.99 21.12 12.32
CA THR A 86 -1.43 22.28 13.10
C THR A 86 -1.67 23.52 12.26
N ALA A 87 -1.07 23.61 11.06
CA ALA A 87 -1.31 24.72 10.13
C ALA A 87 -2.64 24.57 9.39
N ASN A 88 -3.16 23.34 9.27
CA ASN A 88 -4.42 23.05 8.58
C ASN A 88 -5.56 22.78 9.60
N PRO A 89 -6.55 23.68 9.72
CA PRO A 89 -7.66 23.50 10.67
C PRO A 89 -8.59 22.33 10.33
N LEU A 90 -8.52 21.79 9.11
CA LEU A 90 -9.31 20.63 8.67
C LEU A 90 -8.57 19.30 8.87
N SER A 91 -7.32 19.32 9.35
CA SER A 91 -6.56 18.09 9.57
C SER A 91 -7.21 17.22 10.63
N VAL A 92 -7.02 15.91 10.53
CA VAL A 92 -7.63 14.89 11.39
C VAL A 92 -6.55 14.13 12.16
N ILE A 93 -6.93 13.52 13.27
CA ILE A 93 -6.10 12.52 13.93
C ILE A 93 -6.41 11.17 13.28
N ARG A 94 -5.39 10.43 12.85
CA ARG A 94 -5.56 9.09 12.27
C ARG A 94 -4.88 8.03 13.12
N ALA A 95 -5.63 7.04 13.56
CA ALA A 95 -5.11 5.86 14.22
C ALA A 95 -5.17 4.65 13.28
N THR A 96 -4.07 3.92 13.16
CA THR A 96 -3.98 2.67 12.41
C THR A 96 -3.61 1.54 13.35
N ILE A 97 -4.47 0.53 13.41
CA ILE A 97 -4.30 -0.65 14.25
C ILE A 97 -3.79 -1.79 13.39
N TYR A 98 -2.70 -2.41 13.84
CA TYR A 98 -2.18 -3.65 13.27
C TYR A 98 -2.49 -4.79 14.25
N PRO A 99 -3.51 -5.61 13.97
CA PRO A 99 -3.85 -6.73 14.84
C PRO A 99 -2.72 -7.75 14.98
N GLU A 100 -1.97 -7.97 13.89
CA GLU A 100 -0.93 -8.99 13.82
C GLU A 100 0.40 -8.42 13.34
N LYS A 101 1.50 -8.93 13.89
CA LYS A 101 2.85 -8.45 13.55
C LYS A 101 3.23 -8.86 12.12
N GLY A 102 3.56 -7.87 11.30
CA GLY A 102 4.11 -8.09 9.95
C GLY A 102 3.06 -8.36 8.86
N ILE A 103 1.77 -8.27 9.20
CA ILE A 103 0.64 -8.37 8.29
C ILE A 103 -0.01 -6.99 8.18
N SER A 104 -0.29 -6.53 6.97
CA SER A 104 -0.80 -5.17 6.71
C SER A 104 -2.22 -5.16 6.15
N TYR A 105 -2.69 -6.27 5.58
CA TYR A 105 -3.97 -6.36 4.89
C TYR A 105 -5.16 -6.27 5.85
N ASN A 106 -5.00 -6.76 7.08
CA ASN A 106 -6.05 -6.73 8.12
C ASN A 106 -5.96 -5.49 9.02
N ARG A 107 -5.12 -4.51 8.66
CA ARG A 107 -5.05 -3.25 9.41
C ARG A 107 -6.42 -2.56 9.41
N GLU A 108 -6.69 -1.88 10.51
CA GLU A 108 -7.91 -1.11 10.72
C GLU A 108 -7.55 0.37 10.87
N GLY A 109 -8.18 1.24 10.09
CA GLY A 109 -7.97 2.68 10.14
C GLY A 109 -9.12 3.38 10.85
N TYR A 110 -8.81 4.32 11.73
CA TYR A 110 -9.78 5.16 12.43
C TYR A 110 -9.39 6.62 12.26
N VAL A 111 -10.39 7.47 12.05
CA VAL A 111 -10.21 8.90 11.89
C VAL A 111 -10.98 9.59 13.00
N PHE A 112 -10.37 10.58 13.62
CA PHE A 112 -10.96 11.36 14.70
C PHE A 112 -10.91 12.83 14.38
N ASP A 113 -11.96 13.53 14.78
CA ASP A 113 -11.97 14.99 14.79
C ASP A 113 -10.90 15.50 15.76
N ARG A 114 -10.08 16.44 15.30
CA ARG A 114 -8.95 16.94 16.10
C ARG A 114 -9.36 17.82 17.29
N TYR A 115 -10.59 18.33 17.31
CA TYR A 115 -11.10 19.22 18.33
C TYR A 115 -11.96 18.48 19.34
N THR A 116 -12.84 17.58 18.87
CA THR A 116 -13.75 16.83 19.75
C THR A 116 -13.23 15.45 20.14
N MET A 117 -12.23 14.93 19.41
CA MET A 117 -11.73 13.54 19.52
C MET A 117 -12.80 12.49 19.21
N GLU A 118 -13.92 12.89 18.61
CA GLU A 118 -14.97 11.95 18.19
C GLU A 118 -14.57 11.23 16.90
N GLU A 119 -14.93 9.95 16.80
CA GLU A 119 -14.64 9.14 15.61
C GLU A 119 -15.47 9.60 14.40
N ILE A 120 -14.77 9.97 13.33
CA ILE A 120 -15.35 10.28 12.02
C ILE A 120 -15.51 8.97 11.26
N LYS A 121 -16.76 8.49 11.13
CA LYS A 121 -17.06 7.28 10.36
C LYS A 121 -16.80 7.50 8.87
N SER A 122 -15.71 6.91 8.39
CA SER A 122 -15.30 6.97 7.01
C SER A 122 -15.73 5.72 6.22
N LYS A 123 -16.08 5.93 4.94
CA LYS A 123 -16.25 4.85 3.94
C LYS A 123 -15.04 4.73 3.00
N GLU A 124 -13.96 5.43 3.32
CA GLU A 124 -12.69 5.36 2.59
C GLU A 124 -12.12 3.94 2.67
N LEU A 125 -11.44 3.53 1.60
CA LEU A 125 -10.96 2.17 1.36
C LEU A 125 -10.19 1.54 2.53
N TYR A 126 -9.37 2.31 3.23
CA TYR A 126 -8.47 1.84 4.29
C TYR A 126 -8.98 2.14 5.70
N ASN A 127 -10.09 2.86 5.84
CA ASN A 127 -10.71 3.14 7.14
C ASN A 127 -11.74 2.06 7.52
N GLY A 128 -11.99 1.95 8.83
CA GLY A 128 -12.84 0.95 9.44
C GLY A 128 -12.19 -0.43 9.59
N ARG A 129 -12.94 -1.31 10.27
CA ARG A 129 -12.55 -2.68 10.55
C ARG A 129 -12.36 -3.49 9.29
N TYR A 130 -11.38 -4.40 9.28
CA TYR A 130 -11.14 -5.26 8.13
C TYR A 130 -12.33 -6.18 7.82
N GLN A 131 -13.04 -6.62 8.86
CA GLN A 131 -14.20 -7.53 8.70
C GLN A 131 -15.34 -6.90 7.92
N ASP A 132 -15.54 -5.59 8.09
CA ASP A 132 -16.64 -4.81 7.49
C ASP A 132 -16.35 -4.41 6.03
N ALA A 133 -15.09 -4.56 5.58
CA ALA A 133 -14.72 -4.29 4.20
C ALA A 133 -15.33 -5.30 3.22
N ASP A 134 -15.78 -4.80 2.06
CA ASP A 134 -16.24 -5.66 0.97
C ASP A 134 -15.06 -6.37 0.27
N PHE A 135 -15.36 -7.27 -0.67
CA PHE A 135 -14.33 -8.06 -1.35
C PHE A 135 -13.27 -7.18 -2.03
N ALA A 136 -13.69 -6.10 -2.70
CA ALA A 136 -12.78 -5.18 -3.37
C ALA A 136 -11.90 -4.45 -2.35
N GLY A 137 -12.48 -4.01 -1.23
CA GLY A 137 -11.75 -3.42 -0.12
C GLY A 137 -10.68 -4.36 0.44
N LYS A 138 -11.04 -5.60 0.72
CA LYS A 138 -10.11 -6.63 1.23
C LYS A 138 -9.00 -6.93 0.22
N LEU A 139 -9.34 -7.06 -1.07
CA LEU A 139 -8.37 -7.24 -2.14
C LEU A 139 -7.35 -6.11 -2.15
N PHE A 140 -7.80 -4.85 -2.15
CA PHE A 140 -6.90 -3.69 -2.20
C PHE A 140 -6.06 -3.53 -0.94
N ARG A 141 -6.59 -3.86 0.23
CA ARG A 141 -5.79 -3.92 1.46
C ARG A 141 -4.70 -5.00 1.37
N ALA A 142 -4.97 -6.13 0.70
CA ALA A 142 -4.02 -7.22 0.48
C ALA A 142 -2.97 -6.96 -0.61
N ILE A 143 -3.22 -6.03 -1.55
CA ILE A 143 -2.28 -5.71 -2.64
C ILE A 143 -0.89 -5.36 -2.10
N TYR A 144 -0.80 -4.58 -1.03
CA TYR A 144 0.49 -4.22 -0.45
C TYR A 144 1.27 -5.46 0.00
N ASP A 145 0.62 -6.35 0.74
CA ASP A 145 1.26 -7.56 1.24
C ASP A 145 1.63 -8.53 0.10
N LEU A 146 0.79 -8.61 -0.94
CA LEU A 146 1.08 -9.37 -2.16
C LEU A 146 2.24 -8.77 -2.98
N HIS A 147 2.39 -7.44 -2.96
CA HIS A 147 3.44 -6.74 -3.70
C HIS A 147 4.82 -6.96 -3.10
N ILE A 148 4.91 -6.93 -1.76
CA ILE A 148 6.18 -7.12 -1.05
C ILE A 148 6.46 -8.59 -0.69
N GLY A 149 5.51 -9.48 -0.95
CA GLY A 149 5.63 -10.92 -0.63
C GLY A 149 5.52 -11.22 0.87
N SER A 150 4.85 -10.37 1.66
CA SER A 150 4.68 -10.59 3.10
C SER A 150 3.60 -11.62 3.43
N PHE A 151 2.85 -12.12 2.45
CA PHE A 151 1.78 -13.10 2.65
C PHE A 151 2.25 -14.38 3.36
N TRP A 152 3.49 -14.82 3.13
CA TRP A 152 4.11 -15.96 3.84
C TRP A 152 5.13 -15.52 4.90
N GLY A 153 5.04 -14.26 5.36
CA GLY A 153 6.01 -13.67 6.26
C GLY A 153 7.40 -13.55 5.63
N THR A 154 8.44 -13.77 6.44
CA THR A 154 9.84 -13.62 6.03
C THR A 154 10.25 -14.51 4.85
N PRO A 155 9.87 -15.81 4.78
CA PRO A 155 10.16 -16.65 3.61
C PRO A 155 9.64 -16.06 2.29
N GLY A 156 8.41 -15.53 2.28
CA GLY A 156 7.83 -14.92 1.07
C GLY A 156 8.61 -13.69 0.62
N ARG A 157 9.03 -12.83 1.55
CA ARG A 157 9.86 -11.66 1.25
C ARG A 157 11.21 -12.04 0.65
N ILE A 158 11.85 -13.10 1.16
CA ILE A 158 13.11 -13.61 0.60
C ILE A 158 12.92 -14.08 -0.85
N LEU A 159 11.85 -14.83 -1.12
CA LEU A 159 11.52 -15.27 -2.49
C LEU A 159 11.32 -14.08 -3.44
N TYR A 160 10.62 -13.04 -2.98
CA TYR A 160 10.38 -11.83 -3.77
C TYR A 160 11.68 -11.05 -4.05
N ILE A 161 12.60 -10.95 -3.08
CA ILE A 161 13.92 -10.35 -3.29
C ILE A 161 14.71 -11.11 -4.35
N ILE A 162 14.74 -12.45 -4.26
CA ILE A 162 15.43 -13.29 -5.25
C ILE A 162 14.80 -13.11 -6.63
N ALA A 163 13.46 -13.11 -6.71
CA ALA A 163 12.74 -12.90 -7.97
C ALA A 163 13.06 -11.52 -8.58
N ALA A 164 13.04 -10.45 -7.77
CA ALA A 164 13.35 -9.10 -8.21
C ALA A 164 14.79 -8.96 -8.71
N LEU A 165 15.77 -9.56 -8.00
CA LEU A 165 17.17 -9.57 -8.43
C LEU A 165 17.32 -10.27 -9.78
N LEU A 166 16.72 -11.45 -9.95
CA LEU A 166 16.72 -12.16 -11.23
C LEU A 166 16.05 -11.33 -12.34
N GLY A 167 14.91 -10.72 -12.06
CA GLY A 167 14.21 -9.82 -12.98
C GLY A 167 15.08 -8.63 -13.41
N ALA A 168 15.78 -8.00 -12.47
CA ALA A 168 16.68 -6.88 -12.74
C ALA A 168 17.89 -7.26 -13.62
N THR A 169 18.34 -8.53 -13.58
CA THR A 169 19.42 -8.99 -14.47
C THR A 169 18.98 -9.18 -15.93
N PHE A 170 17.68 -9.32 -16.22
CA PHE A 170 17.20 -9.60 -17.57
C PHE A 170 17.41 -8.42 -18.55
N PRO A 171 17.07 -7.16 -18.20
CA PRO A 171 17.40 -6.02 -19.04
C PRO A 171 18.91 -5.86 -19.28
N ILE A 172 19.73 -6.09 -18.24
CA ILE A 172 21.19 -5.96 -18.32
C ILE A 172 21.76 -6.99 -19.30
N THR A 173 21.40 -8.26 -19.13
CA THR A 173 21.86 -9.34 -20.01
C THR A 173 21.31 -9.18 -21.43
N GLY A 174 20.06 -8.73 -21.58
CA GLY A 174 19.46 -8.41 -22.87
C GLY A 174 20.20 -7.30 -23.62
N LEU A 175 20.50 -6.19 -22.94
CA LEU A 175 21.25 -5.06 -23.50
C LEU A 175 22.68 -5.48 -23.89
N TYR A 176 23.34 -6.26 -23.04
CA TYR A 176 24.66 -6.81 -23.33
C TYR A 176 24.67 -7.69 -24.59
N MET A 177 23.69 -8.59 -24.73
CA MET A 177 23.55 -9.44 -25.92
C MET A 177 23.25 -8.61 -27.19
N TRP A 178 22.37 -7.61 -27.09
CA TRP A 178 22.08 -6.69 -28.18
C TRP A 178 23.32 -5.93 -28.62
N TYR A 179 24.08 -5.37 -27.68
CA TYR A 179 25.32 -4.65 -27.94
C TYR A 179 26.37 -5.52 -28.65
N LYS A 180 26.58 -6.74 -28.15
CA LYS A 180 27.50 -7.71 -28.75
C LYS A 180 27.10 -8.08 -30.18
N ARG A 181 25.80 -8.27 -30.44
CA ARG A 181 25.28 -8.56 -31.79
C ARG A 181 25.47 -7.38 -32.75
N SER A 182 25.21 -6.16 -32.29
CA SER A 182 25.38 -4.94 -33.08
C SER A 182 26.84 -4.66 -33.45
N ARG A 183 27.78 -4.93 -32.53
CA ARG A 183 29.24 -4.85 -32.81
C ARG A 183 29.69 -5.86 -33.87
N ARG A 184 29.22 -7.11 -33.80
CA ARG A 184 29.54 -8.15 -34.81
C ARG A 184 29.01 -7.81 -36.20
N LYS A 185 27.77 -7.31 -36.30
CA LYS A 185 27.20 -6.86 -37.57
C LYS A 185 28.01 -5.74 -38.23
N LYS A 186 28.51 -4.77 -37.46
CA LYS A 186 29.37 -3.70 -38.01
C LYS A 186 30.69 -4.22 -38.57
N MET A 187 31.31 -5.23 -37.93
CA MET A 187 32.56 -5.82 -38.43
C MET A 187 32.36 -6.64 -39.70
N ASP A 188 31.25 -7.39 -39.82
CA ASP A 188 30.94 -8.11 -41.06
C ASP A 188 30.70 -7.14 -42.23
N THR A 189 29.96 -6.04 -42.01
CA THR A 189 29.71 -5.06 -43.09
C THR A 189 30.97 -4.33 -43.54
N SER A 190 31.96 -4.11 -42.68
CA SER A 190 33.25 -3.50 -43.06
C SER A 190 34.21 -4.45 -43.80
N LEU A 191 33.92 -5.76 -43.84
CA LEU A 191 34.73 -6.73 -44.59
C LEU A 191 34.27 -6.90 -46.05
N TYR A 192 33.11 -6.33 -46.40
CA TYR A 192 32.51 -6.39 -47.75
C TYR A 192 32.35 -4.99 -48.39
N ALA A 193 32.91 -3.94 -47.78
CA ALA A 193 32.95 -2.57 -48.30
C ALA A 193 34.41 -2.14 -48.51
#